data_AF-A0A3B9Y138-F1
#
_entry.id   AF-A0A3B9Y138-F1
#
_cell.length_a   1.000
_cell.length_b   1.000
_cell.length_c   1.000
_cell.angle_alpha   90.00
_cell.angle_beta   90.00
_cell.angle_gamma   90.00
#
_symmetry.space_group_name_H-M   'P 1'
#
loop_
_entity.id
_entity.type
_entity.pdbx_description
1 polymer ?
#
loop_
_entity_poly.entity_id
_entity_poly.type
_entity_poly.pdbx_seq_one_letter_code
_entity_poly.pdbx_strand_id
1 'polypeptide(L)'
;MRPHILEEIKMGGYYLNEILYAALPELYAELEQLLRDAYPADQLVVPPFLRVGTWIGGDQDGNPNVHANTLLEALRWQRAHVVEHYRSSIQALAQEYSHSLRLCSITQQLQES
;
A
#
# COMPACT_ATOMS: atom_id res chain seq x y z
N MET A 1 -19.22 -18.32 19.82
CA MET A 1 -19.74 -16.99 19.44
C MET A 1 -19.36 -16.74 17.98
N ARG A 2 -20.24 -16.12 17.19
CA ARG A 2 -19.88 -15.64 15.85
C ARG A 2 -19.06 -14.35 16.04
N PRO A 3 -17.92 -14.17 15.34
CA PRO A 3 -17.13 -12.95 15.47
C PRO A 3 -17.96 -11.73 15.09
N HIS A 4 -17.73 -10.63 15.79
CA HIS A 4 -18.36 -9.35 15.45
C HIS A 4 -17.76 -8.89 14.11
N ILE A 5 -18.56 -8.37 13.17
CA ILE A 5 -18.07 -7.99 11.83
C ILE A 5 -16.86 -7.04 11.87
N LEU A 6 -16.79 -6.19 12.89
CA LEU A 6 -15.62 -5.34 13.15
C LEU A 6 -14.32 -6.13 13.38
N GLU A 7 -14.38 -7.30 14.01
CA GLU A 7 -13.22 -8.18 14.19
C GLU A 7 -12.80 -8.81 12.85
N GLU A 8 -13.77 -9.20 12.01
CA GLU A 8 -13.49 -9.70 10.66
C GLU A 8 -12.85 -8.62 9.78
N ILE A 9 -13.35 -7.38 9.84
CA ILE A 9 -12.77 -6.22 9.13
C ILE A 9 -11.31 -6.02 9.55
N LYS A 10 -11.02 -6.06 10.85
CA LYS A 10 -9.65 -5.91 11.37
C LYS A 10 -8.75 -7.09 10.98
N MET A 11 -9.24 -8.32 11.11
CA MET A 11 -8.49 -9.54 10.75
C MET A 11 -8.22 -9.63 9.26
N GLY A 12 -9.21 -9.37 8.41
CA GLY A 12 -9.04 -9.35 6.95
C GLY A 12 -8.16 -8.20 6.49
N GLY A 13 -8.31 -7.07 7.17
CA GLY A 13 -7.49 -5.90 6.97
C GLY A 13 -6.01 -6.08 7.26
N TYR A 14 -5.66 -6.93 8.24
CA TYR A 14 -4.27 -7.26 8.55
C TYR A 14 -3.51 -7.81 7.33
N TYR A 15 -4.09 -8.75 6.58
CA TYR A 15 -3.43 -9.31 5.40
C TYR A 15 -3.25 -8.26 4.29
N LEU A 16 -4.24 -7.40 4.08
CA LEU A 16 -4.20 -6.37 3.04
C LEU A 16 -3.19 -5.27 3.36
N ASN A 17 -3.19 -4.80 4.60
CA ASN A 17 -2.45 -3.61 4.98
C ASN A 17 -1.05 -3.94 5.52
N GLU A 18 -0.89 -5.02 6.28
CA GLU A 18 0.41 -5.33 6.90
C GLU A 18 1.28 -6.22 6.00
N ILE A 19 0.68 -7.16 5.28
CA ILE A 19 1.43 -8.11 4.44
C ILE A 19 1.56 -7.59 3.01
N LEU A 20 0.44 -7.34 2.32
CA LEU A 20 0.47 -6.99 0.91
C LEU A 20 1.06 -5.60 0.65
N TYR A 21 0.90 -4.65 1.58
CA TYR A 21 1.52 -3.33 1.43
C TYR A 21 3.05 -3.40 1.35
N ALA A 22 3.68 -4.27 2.14
CA ALA A 22 5.13 -4.47 2.12
C ALA A 22 5.58 -5.35 0.95
N ALA A 23 4.86 -6.45 0.69
CA ALA A 23 5.23 -7.43 -0.33
C ALA A 23 5.08 -6.90 -1.76
N LEU A 24 4.12 -6.00 -2.03
CA LEU A 24 3.88 -5.51 -3.39
C LEU A 24 5.06 -4.71 -3.97
N PRO A 25 5.59 -3.67 -3.29
CA PRO A 25 6.78 -2.98 -3.77
C PRO A 25 7.96 -3.92 -4.06
N GLU A 26 8.20 -4.91 -3.19
CA GLU A 26 9.25 -5.91 -3.37
C GLU A 26 9.04 -6.76 -4.63
N LEU A 27 7.82 -7.25 -4.84
CA LEU A 27 7.45 -8.00 -6.05
C LEU A 27 7.67 -7.19 -7.33
N TYR A 28 7.26 -5.91 -7.32
CA TYR A 28 7.46 -5.03 -8.48
C TYR A 28 8.95 -4.78 -8.75
N ALA A 29 9.74 -4.54 -7.69
CA ALA A 29 11.18 -4.32 -7.81
C ALA A 29 11.92 -5.56 -8.35
N GLU A 30 11.57 -6.74 -7.85
CA GLU A 30 12.15 -8.01 -8.32
C GLU A 30 11.78 -8.27 -9.78
N LEU A 31 10.50 -8.10 -10.14
CA LEU A 31 10.05 -8.28 -11.52
C LEU A 31 10.74 -7.30 -12.48
N GLU A 32 10.86 -6.03 -12.09
CA GLU A 32 11.54 -5.03 -12.91
C GLU A 32 13.03 -5.37 -13.09
N GLN A 33 13.70 -5.86 -12.04
CA GLN A 33 15.09 -6.29 -12.13
C GLN A 33 15.25 -7.48 -13.10
N LEU A 34 14.42 -8.51 -12.97
CA LEU A 34 14.44 -9.68 -13.85
C LEU A 34 14.19 -9.30 -15.31
N LEU A 35 13.26 -8.38 -15.56
CA LEU A 35 12.96 -7.89 -16.90
C LEU A 35 14.10 -7.07 -17.48
N ARG A 36 14.76 -6.22 -16.67
CA ARG A 36 15.96 -5.48 -17.09
C ARG A 36 17.12 -6.41 -17.45
N ASP A 37 17.30 -7.51 -16.72
CA ASP A 37 18.35 -8.50 -16.98
C ASP A 37 18.08 -9.31 -18.27
N ALA A 38 16.82 -9.70 -18.49
CA ALA A 38 16.42 -10.47 -19.66
C ALA A 38 16.29 -9.63 -20.94
N TYR A 39 15.88 -8.37 -20.80
CA TYR A 39 15.64 -7.44 -21.90
C TYR A 39 16.35 -6.10 -21.61
N PRO A 40 17.64 -5.97 -22.03
CA PRO A 40 18.40 -4.74 -21.88
C PRO A 40 17.85 -3.65 -22.81
N ALA A 41 16.76 -3.03 -22.39
CA ALA A 41 16.13 -1.90 -23.05
C ALA A 41 16.26 -0.68 -22.13
N ASP A 42 16.61 0.46 -22.71
CA ASP A 42 16.64 1.72 -21.97
C ASP A 42 15.21 2.03 -21.49
N GLN A 43 15.06 2.19 -20.16
CA GLN A 43 13.83 2.64 -19.48
C GLN A 43 12.67 1.62 -19.42
N LEU A 44 12.95 0.35 -19.10
CA LEU A 44 11.90 -0.60 -18.74
C LEU A 44 11.27 -0.23 -17.38
N VAL A 45 9.99 0.16 -17.40
CA VAL A 45 9.18 0.43 -16.21
C VAL A 45 8.00 -0.55 -16.22
N VAL A 46 7.84 -1.31 -15.13
CA VAL A 46 6.72 -2.24 -14.98
C VAL A 46 5.44 -1.47 -14.65
N PRO A 47 4.39 -1.52 -15.51
CA PRO A 47 3.13 -0.85 -15.20
C PRO A 47 2.43 -1.55 -14.02
N PRO A 48 1.53 -0.85 -13.30
CA PRO A 48 0.68 -1.48 -12.31
C PRO A 48 -0.15 -2.62 -12.92
N PHE A 49 0.20 -3.87 -12.64
CA PHE A 49 -0.46 -5.06 -13.18
C PHE A 49 -1.33 -5.79 -12.15
N LEU A 50 -1.12 -5.52 -10.84
CA LEU A 50 -1.91 -6.09 -9.76
C LEU A 50 -2.72 -5.02 -9.03
N ARG A 51 -3.98 -5.33 -8.75
CA ARG A 51 -4.86 -4.57 -7.84
C ARG A 51 -5.45 -5.53 -6.83
N VAL A 52 -5.44 -5.12 -5.56
CA VAL A 52 -5.96 -5.92 -4.46
C VAL A 52 -7.26 -5.30 -3.97
N GLY A 53 -8.25 -6.15 -3.67
CA GLY A 53 -9.52 -5.75 -3.08
C GLY A 53 -9.99 -6.78 -2.06
N THR A 54 -10.95 -6.38 -1.24
CA THR A 54 -11.61 -7.27 -0.28
C THR A 54 -13.09 -7.00 -0.25
N TRP A 55 -13.85 -8.06 0.01
CA TRP A 55 -15.30 -8.00 0.18
C TRP A 55 -15.70 -7.93 1.67
N ILE A 56 -14.73 -8.04 2.58
CA ILE A 56 -14.98 -8.02 4.03
C ILE A 56 -15.59 -6.68 4.44
N GLY A 57 -16.73 -6.76 5.13
CA GLY A 57 -17.53 -5.60 5.54
C GLY A 57 -18.47 -5.05 4.46
N GLY A 58 -18.34 -5.50 3.21
CA GLY A 58 -19.18 -5.07 2.08
C GLY A 58 -20.07 -6.16 1.48
N ASP A 59 -19.73 -7.44 1.65
CA ASP A 59 -20.51 -8.56 1.14
C ASP A 59 -21.80 -8.79 1.93
N GLN A 60 -22.92 -8.33 1.37
CA GLN A 60 -24.24 -8.42 1.99
C GLN A 60 -25.01 -9.68 1.58
N ASP A 61 -24.47 -10.52 0.69
CA ASP A 61 -25.22 -11.64 0.14
C ASP A 61 -25.59 -12.66 1.24
N GLY A 62 -26.89 -12.74 1.56
CA GLY A 62 -27.43 -13.62 2.59
C GLY A 62 -27.01 -13.31 4.03
N ASN A 63 -26.25 -12.23 4.30
CA ASN A 63 -25.75 -11.89 5.62
C ASN A 63 -26.45 -10.65 6.22
N PRO A 64 -27.49 -10.83 7.06
CA PRO A 64 -28.25 -9.71 7.64
C PRO A 64 -27.43 -8.83 8.59
N ASN A 65 -26.23 -9.28 8.98
CA ASN A 65 -25.34 -8.51 9.85
C ASN A 65 -24.49 -7.51 9.05
N VAL A 66 -24.35 -7.67 7.73
CA VAL A 66 -23.61 -6.73 6.86
C VAL A 66 -24.62 -5.76 6.25
N HIS A 67 -24.36 -4.46 6.41
CA HIS A 67 -25.25 -3.40 5.94
C HIS A 67 -24.45 -2.12 5.66
N ALA A 68 -25.12 -1.03 5.26
CA ALA A 68 -24.43 0.22 4.88
C ALA A 68 -23.43 0.73 5.94
N ASN A 69 -23.75 0.60 7.24
CA ASN A 69 -22.82 1.02 8.29
C ASN A 69 -21.55 0.15 8.36
N THR A 70 -21.64 -1.18 8.13
CA THR A 70 -20.44 -2.05 8.16
C THR A 70 -19.52 -1.75 6.98
N LEU A 71 -20.10 -1.44 5.81
CA LEU A 71 -19.33 -1.02 4.64
C LEU A 71 -18.61 0.31 4.91
N LEU A 72 -19.31 1.28 5.51
CA LEU A 72 -18.72 2.58 5.86
C LEU A 72 -17.59 2.41 6.89
N GLU A 73 -17.76 1.53 7.88
CA GLU A 73 -16.72 1.20 8.86
C GLU A 73 -15.51 0.54 8.20
N ALA A 74 -15.71 -0.42 7.29
CA ALA A 74 -14.64 -1.07 6.55
C ALA A 74 -13.84 -0.05 5.71
N LEU A 75 -14.53 0.84 4.98
CA LEU A 75 -13.89 1.89 4.17
C LEU A 75 -13.12 2.89 5.04
N ARG A 76 -13.68 3.32 6.17
CA ARG A 76 -13.01 4.23 7.11
C ARG A 76 -11.75 3.58 7.69
N TRP A 77 -11.84 2.32 8.07
CA TRP A 77 -10.73 1.55 8.61
C TRP A 77 -9.61 1.40 7.57
N GLN A 78 -9.93 0.98 6.34
CA GLN A 78 -8.95 0.88 5.25
C GLN A 78 -8.28 2.22 4.94
N ARG A 79 -9.05 3.30 4.85
CA ARG A 79 -8.52 4.65 4.62
C ARG A 79 -7.57 5.09 5.72
N ALA A 80 -7.93 4.86 6.99
CA ALA A 80 -7.08 5.24 8.11
C ALA A 80 -5.73 4.51 8.06
N HIS A 81 -5.74 3.20 7.80
CA HIS A 81 -4.52 2.41 7.69
C HIS A 81 -3.63 2.82 6.51
N VAL A 82 -4.18 2.99 5.30
CA VAL A 82 -3.35 3.35 4.14
C VAL A 82 -2.68 4.73 4.31
N VAL A 83 -3.40 5.69 4.90
CA VAL A 83 -2.84 7.02 5.21
C VAL A 83 -1.71 6.90 6.24
N GLU A 84 -1.89 6.07 7.26
CA GLU A 84 -0.88 5.85 8.29
C GLU A 84 0.39 5.16 7.76
N HIS A 85 0.23 4.21 6.83
CA HIS A 85 1.37 3.60 6.14
C HIS A 85 2.14 4.64 5.32
N TYR A 86 1.47 5.45 4.51
CA TYR A 86 2.15 6.52 3.75
C TYR A 86 2.85 7.53 4.66
N ARG A 87 2.20 7.92 5.76
CA ARG A 87 2.79 8.83 6.75
C ARG A 87 4.07 8.25 7.33
N SER A 88 4.05 6.96 7.72
CA SER A 88 5.21 6.26 8.28
C SER A 88 6.33 6.09 7.25
N SER A 89 6.01 5.72 6.00
CA SER A 89 6.98 5.59 4.92
C SER A 89 7.66 6.92 4.60
N ILE A 90 6.92 8.03 4.53
CA ILE A 90 7.49 9.37 4.31
C ILE A 90 8.40 9.76 5.47
N GLN A 91 8.02 9.46 6.71
CA GLN A 91 8.87 9.74 7.87
C GLN A 91 10.17 8.94 7.86
N ALA A 92 10.12 7.65 7.49
CA ALA A 92 11.32 6.84 7.33
C ALA A 92 12.25 7.41 6.24
N LEU A 93 11.69 7.76 5.08
CA LEU A 93 12.44 8.41 4.00
C LEU A 93 13.06 9.74 4.45
N ALA A 94 12.33 10.57 5.20
CA ALA A 94 12.86 11.84 5.70
C ALA A 94 14.05 11.65 6.66
N GLN A 95 14.06 10.56 7.44
CA GLN A 95 15.18 10.21 8.32
C GLN A 95 16.39 9.73 7.51
N GLU A 96 16.16 8.86 6.52
CA GLU A 96 17.21 8.30 5.66
C GLU A 96 17.86 9.35 4.74
N TYR A 97 17.05 10.25 4.17
CA TYR A 97 17.49 11.27 3.20
C TYR A 97 17.73 12.64 3.84
N SER A 98 18.21 12.69 5.09
CA SER A 98 18.50 13.94 5.84
C SER A 98 19.81 14.64 5.43
N HIS A 99 20.27 14.43 4.20
CA HIS A 99 21.57 14.88 3.72
C HIS A 99 21.65 16.41 3.58
N SER A 100 22.80 16.98 3.93
CA SER A 100 23.06 18.41 3.78
C SER A 100 23.43 18.75 2.34
N LEU A 101 22.82 19.80 1.77
CA LEU A 101 23.24 20.36 0.47
C LEU A 101 24.69 20.86 0.44
N ARG A 102 25.34 20.98 1.60
CA ARG A 102 26.79 21.24 1.69
C ARG A 102 27.65 20.01 1.39
N LEU A 103 27.08 18.81 1.51
CA LEU A 103 27.76 17.52 1.41
C LEU A 103 27.33 16.71 0.17
N CYS A 104 26.14 16.97 -0.38
CA CYS A 104 25.65 16.32 -1.60
C CYS A 104 25.02 17.33 -2.56
N SER A 105 25.13 17.06 -3.86
CA SER A 105 24.39 17.77 -4.91
C SER A 105 23.04 17.11 -5.17
N ILE A 106 21.99 17.90 -5.36
CA ILE A 106 20.68 17.44 -5.84
C ILE A 106 20.45 17.91 -7.28
N THR A 107 19.50 17.28 -7.97
CA THR A 107 19.09 17.73 -9.31
C THR A 107 18.32 19.05 -9.21
N GLN A 108 18.35 19.86 -10.28
CA GLN A 108 17.58 21.11 -10.34
C GLN A 108 16.07 20.87 -10.18
N GLN A 109 15.56 19.79 -10.78
CA GLN A 109 14.15 19.39 -10.64
C GLN A 109 13.75 19.13 -9.18
N LEU A 110 14.63 18.50 -8.39
CA LEU A 110 14.35 18.27 -6.97
C LEU A 110 14.44 19.57 -6.15
N GLN A 111 15.29 20.52 -6.56
CA GLN A 111 15.42 21.82 -5.90
C GLN A 111 14.19 22.72 -6.12
N GLU A 112 13.46 22.53 -7.22
CA GLU A 112 12.29 23.31 -7.61
C GLU A 112 10.94 22.67 -7.22
N SER A 113 10.96 21.46 -6.66
CA SER A 113 9.78 20.72 -6.17
C SER A 113 9.19 21.32 -4.88
#